data_AF-A0A7W2QU97-F1
#
_entry.id   AF-A0A7W2QU97-F1
#
_cell.length_a   1.000
_cell.length_b   1.000
_cell.length_c   1.000
_cell.angle_alpha   90.00
_cell.angle_beta   90.00
_cell.angle_gamma   90.00
#
_symmetry.space_group_name_H-M   'P 1'
#
loop_
_entity.id
_entity.type
_entity.pdbx_description
1 polymer ?
#
loop_
_entity_poly.entity_id
_entity_poly.type
_entity_poly.pdbx_seq_one_letter_code
_entity_poly.pdbx_strand_id
1 'polypeptide(L)'
;MSEQLQELEQRKVTLKTTVNSNKLIETQVLAAELESVVKLVNSMWQDVREGVEEQQRLFNALHGLSLATGERRGAKLDELCARYENTQVEGLLRRLLG
;
A
#
# COMPACT_ATOMS: atom_id res chain seq x y z
N MET A 1 -8.59 -4.18 7.63
CA MET A 1 -8.12 -2.82 7.35
C MET A 1 -9.23 -1.78 7.53
N SER A 2 -10.45 -2.01 7.03
CA SER A 2 -11.60 -1.11 7.28
C SER A 2 -11.97 -1.01 8.77
N GLU A 3 -11.99 -2.14 9.49
CA GLU A 3 -12.38 -2.17 10.91
C GLU A 3 -11.43 -1.38 11.82
N GLN A 4 -10.10 -1.51 11.60
CA GLN A 4 -9.09 -0.76 12.35
C GLN A 4 -9.15 0.75 12.08
N LEU A 5 -9.50 1.13 10.84
CA LEU A 5 -9.68 2.53 10.46
C LEU A 5 -10.92 3.12 11.16
N GLN A 6 -12.00 2.35 11.19
CA GLN A 6 -13.25 2.73 11.83
C GLN A 6 -13.08 2.85 13.35
N GLU A 7 -12.31 1.95 13.96
CA GLU A 7 -11.96 2.02 15.39
C GLU A 7 -11.08 3.25 15.71
N LEU A 8 -10.15 3.61 14.82
CA LEU A 8 -9.34 4.83 14.95
C LEU A 8 -10.20 6.10 14.90
N GLU A 9 -11.15 6.18 13.96
CA GLU A 9 -12.08 7.31 13.85
C GLU A 9 -12.95 7.44 15.10
N GLN A 10 -13.45 6.30 15.62
CA GLN A 10 -14.24 6.27 16.84
C GLN A 10 -13.44 6.80 18.05
N ARG A 11 -12.20 6.34 18.22
CA ARG A 11 -11.32 6.76 19.32
C ARG A 11 -10.94 8.24 19.24
N LYS A 12 -10.72 8.77 18.03
CA LYS A 12 -10.48 10.21 17.80
C LYS A 12 -11.65 11.07 18.28
N VAL A 13 -12.87 10.66 18.00
CA VAL A 13 -14.09 11.38 18.42
C VAL A 13 -14.24 11.37 19.94
N THR A 14 -14.01 10.21 20.57
CA THR A 14 -14.03 10.08 22.04
C THR A 14 -12.98 10.95 22.70
N LEU A 15 -11.73 10.92 22.21
CA LEU A 15 -10.64 11.74 22.74
C LEU A 15 -10.99 13.24 22.67
N LYS A 16 -11.48 13.72 21.52
CA LYS A 16 -11.89 15.12 21.34
C LYS A 16 -12.98 15.55 22.34
N THR A 17 -13.91 14.66 22.63
CA THR A 17 -15.02 14.91 23.56
C THR A 17 -14.52 14.96 25.02
N THR A 18 -13.60 14.08 25.38
CA THR A 18 -12.98 14.02 26.71
C THR A 18 -12.07 15.23 26.97
N VAL A 19 -11.28 15.66 25.98
CA VAL A 19 -10.46 16.90 26.04
C VAL A 19 -11.34 18.11 26.35
N ASN A 20 -12.44 18.26 25.61
CA ASN A 20 -13.40 19.35 25.80
C ASN A 20 -14.09 19.32 27.17
N SER A 21 -14.01 18.19 27.90
CA SER A 21 -14.60 18.01 29.23
C SER A 21 -13.60 18.24 30.37
N ASN A 22 -12.38 18.76 30.10
CA ASN A 22 -11.29 19.01 31.08
C ASN A 22 -10.87 17.78 31.91
N LYS A 23 -11.08 16.59 31.36
CA LYS A 23 -10.74 15.29 31.93
C LYS A 23 -9.32 14.88 31.56
N LEU A 24 -8.33 15.60 32.11
CA LEU A 24 -6.92 15.54 31.71
C LEU A 24 -6.29 14.14 31.80
N ILE A 25 -6.57 13.37 32.86
CA ILE A 25 -6.03 12.02 33.04
C ILE A 25 -6.64 11.06 32.00
N GLU A 26 -7.96 11.09 31.81
CA GLU A 26 -8.64 10.25 30.81
C GLU A 26 -8.20 10.62 29.39
N THR A 27 -7.91 11.90 29.16
CA THR A 27 -7.36 12.40 27.89
C THR A 27 -5.96 11.84 27.63
N GLN A 28 -5.09 11.80 28.65
CA GLN A 28 -3.74 11.26 28.52
C GLN A 28 -3.74 9.75 28.27
N VAL A 29 -4.63 9.01 28.93
CA VAL A 29 -4.82 7.57 28.67
C VAL A 29 -5.28 7.33 27.24
N LEU A 30 -6.31 8.05 26.78
CA LEU A 30 -6.82 7.94 25.41
C LEU A 30 -5.76 8.37 24.36
N ALA A 31 -4.91 9.34 24.68
CA ALA A 31 -3.82 9.75 23.80
C ALA A 31 -2.75 8.65 23.65
N ALA A 32 -2.39 7.98 24.75
CA ALA A 32 -1.45 6.86 24.73
C ALA A 32 -2.02 5.65 23.95
N GLU A 33 -3.30 5.35 24.13
CA GLU A 33 -4.00 4.32 23.36
C GLU A 33 -4.02 4.66 21.86
N LEU A 34 -4.29 5.91 21.50
CA LEU A 34 -4.26 6.38 20.12
C LEU A 34 -2.86 6.27 19.51
N GLU A 35 -1.82 6.64 20.24
CA GLU A 35 -0.43 6.52 19.78
C GLU A 35 -0.05 5.07 19.48
N SER A 36 -0.51 4.13 20.32
CA SER A 36 -0.31 2.70 20.10
C SER A 36 -0.98 2.24 18.79
N VAL A 37 -2.22 2.64 18.55
CA VAL A 37 -2.94 2.29 17.31
C VAL A 37 -2.25 2.91 16.09
N VAL A 38 -1.81 4.16 16.17
CA VAL A 38 -1.09 4.83 15.08
C VAL A 38 0.20 4.08 14.74
N LYS A 39 0.97 3.65 15.75
CA LYS A 39 2.18 2.85 15.52
C LYS A 39 1.86 1.52 14.83
N LEU A 40 0.80 0.84 15.26
CA LEU A 40 0.36 -0.41 14.65
C LEU A 40 -0.04 -0.21 13.18
N VAL A 41 -0.89 0.79 12.90
CA VAL A 41 -1.33 1.10 11.53
C VAL A 41 -0.14 1.49 10.65
N ASN A 42 0.80 2.27 11.17
CA ASN A 42 1.98 2.66 10.40
C ASN A 42 2.90 1.47 10.09
N SER A 43 3.08 0.55 11.04
CA SER A 43 3.82 -0.70 10.82
C SER A 43 3.15 -1.54 9.74
N MET A 44 1.83 -1.76 9.84
CA MET A 44 1.07 -2.52 8.85
C MET A 44 1.12 -1.86 7.46
N TRP A 45 1.12 -0.54 7.40
CA TRP A 45 1.29 0.19 6.14
C TRP A 45 2.68 -0.05 5.55
N GLN A 46 3.74 0.01 6.36
CA GLN A 46 5.10 -0.26 5.90
C GLN A 46 5.23 -1.68 5.32
N ASP A 47 4.63 -2.68 5.96
CA ASP A 47 4.66 -4.08 5.49
C ASP A 47 4.02 -4.26 4.11
N VAL A 48 2.97 -3.49 3.81
CA VAL A 48 2.21 -3.61 2.54
C VAL A 48 2.71 -2.64 1.47
N ARG A 49 3.37 -1.54 1.87
CA ARG A 49 3.78 -0.44 0.98
C ARG A 49 4.67 -0.91 -0.15
N GLU A 50 5.67 -1.74 0.15
CA GLU A 50 6.61 -2.23 -0.88
C GLU A 50 5.87 -3.03 -1.97
N GLY A 51 4.90 -3.86 -1.58
CA GLY A 51 4.07 -4.62 -2.51
C GLY A 51 3.19 -3.72 -3.38
N VAL A 52 2.62 -2.65 -2.81
CA VAL A 52 1.82 -1.66 -3.57
C VAL A 52 2.69 -0.88 -4.56
N GLU A 53 3.87 -0.45 -4.13
CA GLU A 53 4.82 0.26 -5.01
C GLU A 53 5.27 -0.65 -6.16
N GLU A 54 5.52 -1.93 -5.89
CA GLU A 54 5.90 -2.90 -6.91
C GLU A 54 4.77 -3.20 -7.90
N GLN A 55 3.53 -3.34 -7.42
CA GLN A 55 2.35 -3.48 -8.28
C GLN A 55 2.16 -2.25 -9.18
N GLN A 56 2.37 -1.04 -8.66
CA GLN A 56 2.29 0.19 -9.44
C GLN A 56 3.37 0.24 -10.53
N ARG A 57 4.60 -0.19 -10.22
CA ARG A 57 5.68 -0.28 -11.22
C ARG A 57 5.35 -1.26 -12.34
N LEU A 58 4.83 -2.44 -12.00
CA LEU A 58 4.38 -3.43 -12.98
C LEU A 58 3.29 -2.84 -13.88
N PHE A 59 2.27 -2.21 -13.30
CA PHE A 59 1.17 -1.61 -14.06
C PHE A 59 1.66 -0.53 -15.02
N ASN A 60 2.56 0.34 -14.55
CA ASN A 60 3.16 1.38 -15.39
C ASN A 60 4.00 0.79 -16.53
N ALA A 61 4.73 -0.29 -16.28
CA ALA A 61 5.50 -0.98 -17.30
C ALA A 61 4.59 -1.64 -18.36
N LEU A 62 3.52 -2.30 -17.93
CA LEU A 62 2.50 -2.87 -18.81
C LEU A 62 1.81 -1.80 -19.66
N HIS A 63 1.47 -0.66 -19.07
CA HIS A 63 0.92 0.47 -19.81
C HIS A 63 1.93 1.01 -20.84
N GLY A 64 3.20 1.18 -20.44
CA GLY A 64 4.26 1.59 -21.36
C GLY A 64 4.55 0.58 -22.48
N LEU A 65 4.19 -0.68 -22.28
CA LEU A 65 4.22 -1.77 -23.26
C LEU A 65 3.04 -1.68 -24.23
N SER A 66 1.83 -1.38 -23.75
CA SER A 66 0.65 -1.23 -24.63
C SER A 66 0.77 -0.06 -25.59
N LEU A 67 1.51 0.99 -25.19
CA LEU A 67 1.83 2.14 -26.04
C LEU A 67 2.96 1.87 -27.04
N ALA A 68 3.72 0.77 -26.89
CA ALA A 68 4.83 0.43 -27.77
C ALA A 68 4.37 -0.47 -28.91
N THR A 69 4.95 -0.29 -30.10
CA THR A 69 4.65 -1.07 -31.30
C THR A 69 5.92 -1.63 -31.95
N GLY A 70 5.78 -2.70 -32.74
CA GLY A 70 6.89 -3.31 -33.49
C GLY A 70 8.02 -3.84 -32.60
N GLU A 71 9.26 -3.75 -33.09
CA GLU A 71 10.46 -4.24 -32.39
C GLU A 71 10.66 -3.60 -31.01
N ARG A 72 10.26 -2.34 -30.85
CA ARG A 72 10.33 -1.63 -29.56
C ARG A 72 9.43 -2.25 -28.50
N ARG A 73 8.31 -2.85 -28.90
CA ARG A 73 7.42 -3.57 -27.99
C ARG A 73 8.07 -4.87 -27.52
N GLY A 74 8.67 -5.63 -28.44
CA GLY A 74 9.40 -6.87 -28.13
C GLY A 74 10.54 -6.63 -27.14
N ALA A 75 11.40 -5.64 -27.42
CA ALA A 75 12.52 -5.30 -26.54
C ALA A 75 12.06 -4.89 -25.12
N LYS A 76 10.97 -4.12 -25.01
CA LYS A 76 10.39 -3.76 -23.70
C LYS A 76 9.78 -4.95 -22.97
N LEU A 77 9.21 -5.91 -23.71
CA LEU A 77 8.69 -7.13 -23.10
C LEU A 77 9.82 -7.98 -22.54
N ASP A 78 10.91 -8.14 -23.28
CA ASP A 78 12.09 -8.87 -22.84
C ASP A 78 12.72 -8.22 -21.60
N GLU A 79 12.85 -6.89 -21.61
CA GLU A 79 13.32 -6.13 -20.43
C GLU A 79 12.39 -6.34 -19.23
N LEU A 80 11.07 -6.33 -19.44
CA LEU A 80 10.11 -6.56 -18.36
C LEU A 80 10.18 -8.00 -17.85
N CYS A 81 10.34 -9.00 -18.73
CA CYS A 81 10.51 -10.40 -18.33
C CYS A 81 11.78 -10.59 -17.50
N ALA A 82 12.90 -9.96 -17.89
CA ALA A 82 14.16 -10.03 -17.15
C ALA A 82 14.04 -9.43 -15.73
N ARG A 83 13.23 -8.39 -15.53
CA ARG A 83 12.98 -7.82 -14.19
C ARG A 83 12.22 -8.77 -13.27
N TYR A 84 11.44 -9.69 -13.83
CA TYR A 84 10.63 -10.67 -13.11
C TYR A 84 11.14 -12.09 -13.29
N GLU A 85 12.43 -12.26 -13.60
CA GLU A 85 13.03 -13.56 -13.93
C GLU A 85 12.75 -14.62 -12.85
N ASN A 86 12.39 -15.83 -13.28
CA ASN A 86 12.05 -16.97 -12.42
C ASN A 86 10.82 -16.77 -11.53
N THR A 87 9.98 -15.77 -11.82
CA THR A 87 8.71 -15.57 -11.13
C THR A 87 7.52 -16.01 -11.98
N GLN A 88 6.36 -16.18 -11.33
CA GLN A 88 5.10 -16.43 -12.05
C GLN A 88 4.73 -15.26 -12.99
N VAL A 89 5.15 -14.03 -12.65
CA VAL A 89 4.88 -12.83 -13.45
C VAL A 89 5.57 -12.93 -14.80
N GLU A 90 6.84 -13.35 -14.85
CA GLU A 90 7.53 -13.61 -16.13
C GLU A 90 6.76 -14.62 -16.99
N GLY A 91 6.37 -15.76 -16.41
CA GLY A 91 5.62 -16.79 -17.13
C GLY A 91 4.31 -16.27 -17.72
N LEU A 92 3.62 -15.39 -17.00
CA LEU A 92 2.41 -14.72 -17.49
C LEU A 92 2.70 -13.67 -18.56
N LEU A 93 3.76 -12.86 -18.40
CA LEU A 93 4.16 -11.85 -19.38
C LEU A 93 4.50 -12.50 -20.73
N ARG A 94 5.31 -13.57 -20.72
CA ARG A 94 5.66 -14.31 -21.95
C ARG A 94 4.44 -14.96 -22.60
N ARG A 95 3.51 -15.52 -21.80
CA ARG A 95 2.33 -16.21 -22.34
C ARG A 95 1.29 -15.25 -22.93
N LEU A 96 1.09 -14.10 -22.31
CA LEU A 96 0.00 -13.18 -22.67
C LEU A 96 0.42 -12.09 -23.64
N LEU A 97 1.70 -11.68 -23.61
CA LEU A 97 2.18 -10.52 -24.33
C LEU A 97 3.32 -10.81 -25.31
N GLY A 98 3.92 -12.01 -25.22
CA GLY A 98 4.98 -12.52 -26.11
C GLY A 98 4.50 -13.04 -27.44
#